data_AF-A4I005-F1
#
_entry.id   AF-A4I005-F1
#
_cell.length_a   1.000
_cell.length_b   1.000
_cell.length_c   1.000
_cell.angle_alpha   90.00
_cell.angle_beta   90.00
_cell.angle_gamma   90.00
#
_symmetry.space_group_name_H-M   'P 1'
#
loop_
_entity.id
_entity.type
_entity.pdbx_description
1 polymer ?
#
loop_
_entity_poly.entity_id
_entity_poly.type
_entity_poly.pdbx_seq_one_letter_code
_entity_poly.pdbx_strand_id
1 'polypeptide(L)'
;MLISTRDAFEKRHITREDGIEVLPRQMITVAALEAGYCLSSPTIGEAVSKTTYPGQMTAYEFTEFCEDNRSSLMSAEDMAKCVVVVAPAHVITRRSLEEIMAKGSSKKDALSDEEVDALFSTLDTENKGAITDKDFMRALYGDLGVRCLAARRKLDALEAKRREQEALDRAKAEERMEEERKAAAGKEASNSLPKKEEKKKKAFACC
;
A
#
# COMPACT_ATOMS: atom_id res chain seq x y z
N MET A 1 -3.72 20.32 3.39
CA MET A 1 -2.87 20.70 2.25
C MET A 1 -1.45 20.38 2.66
N LEU A 2 -0.62 20.00 1.69
CA LEU A 2 0.83 19.97 1.89
C LEU A 2 1.29 21.37 2.30
N ILE A 3 2.24 21.43 3.21
CA ILE A 3 2.92 22.69 3.53
C ILE A 3 3.91 23.02 2.40
N SER A 4 4.30 24.29 2.26
CA SER A 4 5.29 24.66 1.26
C SER A 4 6.67 24.09 1.62
N THR A 5 7.58 23.97 0.64
CA THR A 5 8.99 23.61 0.89
C THR A 5 9.64 24.58 1.88
N ARG A 6 9.30 25.87 1.78
CA ARG A 6 9.73 26.88 2.75
C ARG A 6 9.23 26.58 4.16
N ASP A 7 7.93 26.35 4.34
CA ASP A 7 7.38 26.06 5.67
C ASP A 7 7.93 24.75 6.26
N ALA A 8 8.20 23.76 5.41
CA ALA A 8 8.85 22.52 5.81
C ALA A 8 10.29 22.77 6.28
N PHE A 9 11.03 23.63 5.59
CA PHE A 9 12.35 24.10 6.03
C PHE A 9 12.26 24.82 7.38
N GLU A 10 11.37 25.79 7.52
CA GLU A 10 11.19 26.59 8.75
C GLU A 10 10.90 25.71 9.97
N LYS A 11 10.15 24.62 9.79
CA LYS A 11 9.84 23.67 10.86
C LYS A 11 11.04 22.85 11.33
N ARG A 12 12.02 22.61 10.47
CA ARG A 12 13.00 21.53 10.64
C ARG A 12 14.45 22.01 10.62
N HIS A 13 14.69 23.29 10.33
CA HIS A 13 16.03 23.84 10.30
C HIS A 13 16.68 23.82 11.68
N ILE A 14 18.00 23.88 11.65
CA ILE A 14 18.84 24.21 12.80
C ILE A 14 19.65 25.44 12.45
N THR A 15 19.97 26.24 13.46
CA THR A 15 20.93 27.35 13.31
C THR A 15 22.33 26.82 13.59
N ARG A 16 23.23 26.97 12.62
CA ARG A 16 24.66 26.65 12.78
C ARG A 16 25.35 27.66 13.70
N GLU A 17 26.57 27.36 14.10
CA GLU A 17 27.41 28.25 14.93
C GLU A 17 27.69 29.62 14.26
N ASP A 18 27.71 29.67 12.93
CA ASP A 18 27.87 30.89 12.14
C ASP A 18 26.56 31.70 11.99
N GLY A 19 25.46 31.24 12.61
CA GLY A 19 24.15 31.88 12.56
C GLY A 19 23.31 31.53 11.33
N ILE A 20 23.80 30.66 10.44
CA ILE A 20 23.10 30.30 9.21
C ILE A 20 22.15 29.12 9.46
N GLU A 21 20.92 29.26 9.02
CA GLU A 21 19.89 28.21 9.11
C GLU A 21 20.07 27.17 8.01
N VAL A 22 20.06 25.90 8.39
CA VAL A 22 20.23 24.76 7.47
C VAL A 22 19.40 23.57 7.92
N LEU A 23 19.07 22.69 6.97
CA LEU A 23 18.62 21.33 7.24
C LEU A 23 19.83 20.38 7.28
N PRO A 24 20.06 19.65 8.38
CA PRO A 24 21.01 18.56 8.38
C PRO A 24 20.50 17.40 7.51
N ARG A 25 21.41 16.58 6.96
CA ARG A 25 21.12 15.50 6.01
C ARG A 25 19.88 14.66 6.33
N GLN A 26 19.71 14.22 7.57
CA GLN A 26 18.62 13.34 7.98
C GLN A 26 17.26 14.06 8.08
N MET A 27 17.26 15.37 8.37
CA MET A 27 16.03 16.19 8.40
C MET A 27 15.57 16.62 7.01
N ILE A 28 16.42 16.53 5.98
CA ILE A 28 16.02 16.82 4.59
C ILE A 28 14.90 15.87 4.15
N THR A 29 15.01 14.59 4.47
CA THR A 29 13.98 13.59 4.16
C THR A 29 12.66 13.91 4.85
N VAL A 30 12.73 14.33 6.12
CA VAL A 30 11.56 14.72 6.91
C VAL A 30 10.87 15.93 6.30
N ALA A 31 11.61 17.01 6.06
CA ALA A 31 11.08 18.23 5.47
C ALA A 31 10.53 17.99 4.06
N ALA A 32 11.26 17.22 3.24
CA ALA A 32 10.83 16.87 1.89
C ALA A 32 9.49 16.11 1.91
N LEU A 33 9.35 15.12 2.80
CA LEU A 33 8.13 14.34 2.91
C LEU A 33 6.94 15.20 3.40
N GLU A 34 7.16 16.10 4.35
CA GLU A 34 6.13 17.06 4.79
C GLU A 34 5.70 18.02 3.67
N ALA A 35 6.62 18.37 2.76
CA ALA A 35 6.32 19.09 1.53
C ALA A 35 5.76 18.20 0.40
N GLY A 36 5.62 16.89 0.64
CA GLY A 36 4.99 15.91 -0.27
C GLY A 36 5.96 15.16 -1.18
N TYR A 37 7.27 15.31 -1.00
CA TYR A 37 8.30 14.70 -1.84
C TYR A 37 8.84 13.41 -1.22
N CYS A 38 8.70 12.29 -1.92
CA CYS A 38 9.29 11.00 -1.56
C CYS A 38 10.65 10.84 -2.23
N LEU A 39 11.68 11.41 -1.61
CA LEU A 39 13.06 11.40 -2.11
C LEU A 39 13.83 10.19 -1.58
N SER A 40 14.63 9.56 -2.43
CA SER A 40 15.48 8.42 -2.04
C SER A 40 16.79 8.86 -1.41
N SER A 41 17.37 8.01 -0.56
CA SER A 41 18.64 8.32 0.12
C SER A 41 19.80 8.66 -0.83
N PRO A 42 20.02 7.93 -1.94
CA PRO A 42 21.09 8.27 -2.89
C PRO A 42 20.90 9.63 -3.56
N THR A 43 19.65 9.97 -3.91
CA THR A 43 19.32 11.27 -4.52
C THR A 43 19.67 12.42 -3.58
N ILE A 44 19.29 12.30 -2.30
CA ILE A 44 19.61 13.32 -1.30
C ILE A 44 21.12 13.33 -1.03
N GLY A 45 21.76 12.15 -0.94
CA GLY A 45 23.21 12.01 -0.74
C GLY A 45 24.04 12.70 -1.82
N GLU A 46 23.66 12.55 -3.09
CA GLU A 46 24.30 13.25 -4.19
C GLU A 46 24.10 14.78 -4.08
N ALA A 47 22.87 15.23 -3.78
CA ALA A 47 22.57 16.64 -3.70
C ALA A 47 23.35 17.35 -2.58
N VAL A 48 23.35 16.79 -1.35
CA VAL A 48 24.06 17.40 -0.22
C VAL A 48 25.59 17.40 -0.35
N SER A 49 26.15 16.63 -1.29
CA SER A 49 27.60 16.64 -1.54
C SER A 49 28.06 17.88 -2.31
N LYS A 50 27.11 18.59 -2.94
CA LYS A 50 27.34 19.74 -3.82
C LYS A 50 26.87 21.06 -3.20
N THR A 51 26.35 21.03 -1.98
CA THR A 51 25.83 22.22 -1.29
C THR A 51 26.96 23.08 -0.73
N THR A 52 26.61 24.31 -0.38
CA THR A 52 27.48 25.30 0.29
C THR A 52 28.12 24.72 1.56
N TYR A 53 27.35 23.94 2.31
CA TYR A 53 27.80 23.23 3.51
C TYR A 53 27.58 21.73 3.31
N PRO A 54 28.64 20.95 3.00
CA PRO A 54 28.49 19.53 2.70
C PRO A 54 27.71 18.78 3.79
N GLY A 55 26.71 18.01 3.37
CA GLY A 55 25.81 17.29 4.28
C GLY A 55 24.65 18.12 4.85
N GLN A 56 24.50 19.38 4.42
CA GLN A 56 23.45 20.29 4.87
C GLN A 56 22.87 21.08 3.68
N MET A 57 21.65 21.58 3.82
CA MET A 57 21.00 22.45 2.82
C MET A 57 20.48 23.71 3.48
N THR A 58 20.76 24.88 2.90
CA THR A 58 20.07 26.13 3.20
C THR A 58 18.63 26.09 2.66
N ALA A 59 17.81 27.09 3.03
CA ALA A 59 16.43 27.19 2.55
C ALA A 59 16.33 27.24 1.01
N TYR A 60 17.27 27.96 0.38
CA TYR A 60 17.33 28.09 -1.07
C TYR A 60 17.68 26.76 -1.73
N GLU A 61 18.77 26.11 -1.28
CA GLU A 61 19.21 24.81 -1.82
C GLU A 61 18.15 23.73 -1.63
N PHE A 62 17.47 23.70 -0.47
CA PHE A 62 16.39 22.74 -0.23
C PHE A 62 15.19 22.96 -1.17
N THR A 63 14.82 24.21 -1.41
CA THR A 63 13.71 24.55 -2.31
C THR A 63 14.06 24.16 -3.75
N GLU A 64 15.23 24.57 -4.23
CA GLU A 64 15.73 24.20 -5.56
C GLU A 64 15.80 22.67 -5.73
N PHE A 65 16.34 21.97 -4.74
CA PHE A 65 16.40 20.51 -4.73
C PHE A 65 15.02 19.85 -4.86
N CYS A 66 14.02 20.35 -4.14
CA CYS A 66 12.64 19.86 -4.28
C CYS A 66 12.05 20.17 -5.67
N GLU A 67 12.34 21.34 -6.23
CA GLU A 67 11.88 21.72 -7.56
C GLU A 67 12.50 20.86 -8.67
N ASP A 68 13.79 20.54 -8.56
CA ASP A 68 14.49 19.64 -9.48
C ASP A 68 13.95 18.20 -9.40
N ASN A 69 13.39 17.82 -8.26
CA ASN A 69 12.85 16.49 -7.99
C ASN A 69 11.32 16.46 -7.95
N ARG A 70 10.64 17.32 -8.73
CA ARG A 70 9.16 17.33 -8.87
C ARG A 70 8.55 15.98 -9.23
N SER A 71 9.27 15.11 -9.92
CA SER A 71 8.80 13.75 -10.21
C SER A 71 8.62 12.87 -8.97
N SER A 72 9.24 13.25 -7.85
CA SER A 72 9.10 12.58 -6.55
C SER A 72 7.94 13.13 -5.71
N LEU A 73 7.20 14.12 -6.21
CA LEU A 73 5.99 14.61 -5.54
C LEU A 73 4.93 13.51 -5.55
N MET A 74 4.47 13.13 -4.35
CA MET A 74 3.47 12.08 -4.17
C MET A 74 2.14 12.67 -3.69
N SER A 75 1.07 12.35 -4.41
CA SER A 75 -0.28 12.76 -4.05
C SER A 75 -0.74 12.11 -2.74
N ALA A 76 -1.73 12.72 -2.07
CA ALA A 76 -2.34 12.14 -0.87
C ALA A 76 -3.02 10.80 -1.19
N GLU A 77 -3.57 10.67 -2.39
CA GLU A 77 -4.20 9.45 -2.91
C GLU A 77 -3.19 8.33 -3.10
N ASP A 78 -2.01 8.62 -3.65
CA ASP A 78 -0.97 7.63 -3.87
C ASP A 78 -0.28 7.22 -2.56
N MET A 79 -0.06 8.16 -1.64
CA MET A 79 0.36 7.82 -0.28
C MET A 79 -0.67 6.92 0.41
N ALA A 80 -1.96 7.26 0.32
CA ALA A 80 -3.02 6.45 0.92
C ALA A 80 -3.02 5.00 0.39
N LYS A 81 -2.77 4.79 -0.90
CA LYS A 81 -2.63 3.43 -1.47
C LYS A 81 -1.49 2.66 -0.80
N CYS A 82 -0.32 3.28 -0.64
CA CYS A 82 0.84 2.66 -0.01
C CYS A 82 0.55 2.32 1.47
N VAL A 83 -0.04 3.26 2.20
CA VAL A 83 -0.38 3.11 3.62
C VAL A 83 -1.37 1.97 3.86
N VAL A 84 -2.45 1.87 3.07
CA VAL A 84 -3.46 0.82 3.28
C VAL A 84 -2.89 -0.58 3.06
N VAL A 85 -1.96 -0.73 2.11
CA VAL A 85 -1.30 -2.01 1.83
C VAL A 85 -0.38 -2.41 2.99
N VAL A 86 0.41 -1.48 3.52
CA VAL A 86 1.45 -1.78 4.52
C VAL A 86 0.90 -1.79 5.95
N ALA A 87 -0.10 -0.97 6.24
CA ALA A 87 -0.70 -0.84 7.56
C ALA A 87 -2.18 -1.27 7.57
N PRO A 88 -2.52 -2.53 7.24
CA PRO A 88 -3.91 -2.97 7.19
C PRO A 88 -4.60 -2.82 8.55
N ALA A 89 -3.87 -3.02 9.65
CA ALA A 89 -4.32 -2.88 11.04
C ALA A 89 -4.36 -1.44 11.57
N HIS A 90 -4.22 -0.43 10.70
CA HIS A 90 -4.23 1.01 11.06
C HIS A 90 -3.06 1.49 11.91
N VAL A 91 -2.01 0.69 12.04
CA VAL A 91 -0.83 0.99 12.85
C VAL A 91 0.41 1.02 11.97
N ILE A 92 1.22 2.06 12.15
CA ILE A 92 2.51 2.26 11.50
C ILE A 92 3.59 2.22 12.59
N THR A 93 4.42 1.20 12.52
CA THR A 93 5.71 1.06 13.21
C THR A 93 6.84 1.59 12.34
N ARG A 94 8.06 1.72 12.90
CA ARG A 94 9.28 2.06 12.16
C ARG A 94 9.46 1.21 10.89
N ARG A 95 9.31 -0.11 11.02
CA ARG A 95 9.50 -1.05 9.91
C ARG A 95 8.46 -0.86 8.81
N SER A 96 7.19 -0.67 9.18
CA SER A 96 6.14 -0.37 8.18
C SER A 96 6.32 1.01 7.56
N LEU A 97 6.88 1.99 8.28
CA LEU A 97 7.19 3.30 7.70
C LEU A 97 8.25 3.18 6.60
N GLU A 98 9.33 2.45 6.88
CA GLU A 98 10.36 2.11 5.88
C GLU A 98 9.74 1.46 4.64
N GLU A 99 8.83 0.49 4.83
CA GLU A 99 8.14 -0.17 3.73
C GLU A 99 7.20 0.77 2.96
N ILE A 100 6.48 1.69 3.64
CA ILE A 100 5.65 2.72 2.98
C ILE A 100 6.53 3.61 2.10
N MET A 101 7.68 4.06 2.61
CA MET A 101 8.61 4.91 1.86
C MET A 101 9.20 4.17 0.65
N ALA A 102 9.57 2.90 0.81
CA ALA A 102 10.09 2.07 -0.29
C ALA A 102 9.04 1.81 -1.39
N LYS A 103 7.74 1.68 -1.03
CA LYS A 103 6.66 1.55 -2.01
C LYS A 103 6.29 2.87 -2.69
N GLY A 104 6.45 3.99 -1.98
CA GLY A 104 6.21 5.33 -2.52
C GLY A 104 7.29 5.79 -3.51
N SER A 105 8.54 5.32 -3.33
CA SER A 105 9.62 5.57 -4.29
C SER A 105 9.54 4.63 -5.49
N SER A 106 9.54 5.18 -6.71
CA SER A 106 9.57 4.39 -7.96
C SER A 106 10.88 3.63 -8.18
N LYS A 107 11.93 3.96 -7.42
CA LYS A 107 13.26 3.33 -7.47
C LYS A 107 13.41 2.37 -6.29
N LYS A 108 14.17 1.28 -6.48
CA LYS A 108 14.55 0.32 -5.42
C LYS A 108 15.44 0.92 -4.31
N ASP A 109 15.65 2.23 -4.34
CA ASP A 109 16.55 2.94 -3.46
C ASP A 109 15.76 3.45 -2.26
N ALA A 110 15.84 2.71 -1.16
CA ALA A 110 15.18 3.04 0.10
C ALA A 110 15.85 4.20 0.84
N LEU A 111 15.20 4.63 1.92
CA LEU A 111 15.81 5.49 2.94
C LEU A 111 16.88 4.70 3.71
N SER A 112 17.91 5.39 4.19
CA SER A 112 18.85 4.87 5.18
C SER A 112 18.18 4.71 6.55
N ASP A 113 18.78 3.91 7.42
CA ASP A 113 18.27 3.68 8.78
C ASP A 113 18.12 4.99 9.56
N GLU A 114 19.11 5.89 9.45
CA GLU A 114 19.10 7.18 10.13
C GLU A 114 17.98 8.10 9.64
N GLU A 115 17.63 8.03 8.35
CA GLU A 115 16.51 8.79 7.78
C GLU A 115 15.16 8.23 8.21
N VAL A 116 15.02 6.90 8.26
CA VAL A 116 13.82 6.24 8.78
C VAL A 116 13.64 6.60 10.26
N ASP A 117 14.72 6.57 11.04
CA ASP A 117 14.70 6.92 12.46
C ASP A 117 14.32 8.39 12.67
N ALA A 118 14.95 9.31 11.94
CA ALA A 118 14.61 10.73 12.01
C ALA A 118 13.14 10.99 11.68
N LEU A 119 12.62 10.33 10.64
CA LEU A 119 11.22 10.45 10.26
C LEU A 119 10.29 9.84 11.31
N PHE A 120 10.60 8.65 11.79
CA PHE A 120 9.76 7.97 12.78
C PHE A 120 9.72 8.73 14.10
N SER A 121 10.86 9.15 14.63
CA SER A 121 10.94 9.96 15.86
C SER A 121 10.28 11.33 15.71
N THR A 122 10.25 11.89 14.49
CA THR A 122 9.51 13.13 14.24
C THR A 122 8.00 12.94 14.30
N LEU A 123 7.50 11.78 13.86
CA LEU A 123 6.07 11.50 13.77
C LEU A 123 5.51 10.86 15.05
N ASP A 124 6.31 10.05 15.76
CA ASP A 124 5.97 9.44 17.04
C ASP A 124 6.32 10.37 18.21
N THR A 125 5.63 11.50 18.28
CA THR A 125 5.89 12.55 19.27
C THR A 125 5.74 12.09 20.72
N GLU A 126 4.99 11.02 20.96
CA GLU A 126 4.75 10.45 22.29
C GLU A 126 5.65 9.23 22.60
N ASN A 127 6.59 8.88 21.71
CA ASN A 127 7.50 7.74 21.83
C ASN A 127 6.78 6.42 22.18
N LYS A 128 5.62 6.19 21.55
CA LYS A 128 4.82 4.97 21.76
C LYS A 128 5.37 3.76 21.02
N GLY A 129 6.31 3.96 20.09
CA GLY A 129 6.82 2.95 19.17
C GLY A 129 5.84 2.64 18.03
N ALA A 130 4.74 3.39 17.92
CA ALA A 130 3.69 3.18 16.92
C ALA A 130 2.85 4.45 16.73
N ILE A 131 2.48 4.72 15.47
CA ILE A 131 1.65 5.86 15.05
C ILE A 131 0.42 5.31 14.33
N THR A 132 -0.74 5.97 14.45
CA THR A 132 -1.91 5.55 13.66
C THR A 132 -1.77 5.98 12.21
N ASP A 133 -2.34 5.21 11.28
CA ASP A 133 -2.36 5.56 9.86
C ASP A 133 -3.01 6.93 9.59
N LYS A 134 -4.02 7.29 10.37
CA LYS A 134 -4.68 8.60 10.32
C LYS A 134 -3.77 9.72 10.78
N ASP A 135 -3.04 9.53 11.87
CA ASP A 135 -2.15 10.57 12.39
C ASP A 135 -0.96 10.79 11.45
N PHE A 136 -0.42 9.70 10.90
CA PHE A 136 0.57 9.76 9.82
C PHE A 136 0.06 10.57 8.61
N MET A 137 -1.11 10.22 8.08
CA MET A 137 -1.68 10.91 6.91
C MET A 137 -2.05 12.36 7.22
N ARG A 138 -2.48 12.65 8.45
CA ARG A 138 -2.79 14.02 8.91
C ARG A 138 -1.52 14.85 9.04
N ALA A 139 -0.44 14.29 9.57
CA ALA A 139 0.83 14.99 9.72
C ALA A 139 1.37 15.47 8.36
N LEU A 140 1.26 14.63 7.33
CA LEU A 140 1.79 14.93 6.00
C LEU A 140 0.84 15.80 5.15
N TYR A 141 -0.45 15.42 5.06
CA TYR A 141 -1.38 16.02 4.10
C TYR A 141 -2.55 16.79 4.75
N GLY A 142 -2.61 16.82 6.08
CA GLY A 142 -3.74 17.35 6.85
C GLY A 142 -5.02 16.54 6.64
N ASP A 143 -6.17 17.20 6.75
CA ASP A 143 -7.49 16.56 6.58
C ASP A 143 -7.74 16.00 5.18
N LEU A 144 -6.97 16.45 4.18
CA LEU A 144 -7.01 15.83 2.85
C LEU A 144 -6.48 14.39 2.93
N GLY A 145 -5.33 14.18 3.58
CA GLY A 145 -4.74 12.84 3.75
C GLY A 145 -5.68 11.88 4.46
N VAL A 146 -6.32 12.32 5.55
CA VAL A 146 -7.29 11.50 6.29
C VAL A 146 -8.49 11.11 5.42
N ARG A 147 -8.98 12.05 4.59
CA ARG A 147 -10.08 11.78 3.66
C ARG A 147 -9.68 10.81 2.55
N CYS A 148 -8.50 10.97 1.96
CA CYS A 148 -7.99 10.07 0.91
C CYS A 148 -7.76 8.66 1.46
N LEU A 149 -7.23 8.53 2.68
CA LEU A 149 -7.08 7.26 3.38
C LEU A 149 -8.43 6.56 3.61
N ALA A 150 -9.41 7.30 4.14
CA ALA A 150 -10.76 6.76 4.35
C ALA A 150 -11.44 6.33 3.04
N ALA A 151 -11.29 7.13 1.98
CA ALA A 151 -11.81 6.82 0.65
C ALA A 151 -11.17 5.55 0.07
N ARG A 152 -9.83 5.43 0.17
CA ARG A 152 -9.12 4.23 -0.30
C ARG A 152 -9.57 2.97 0.44
N ARG A 153 -9.66 3.02 1.77
CA ARG A 153 -10.14 1.87 2.57
C ARG A 153 -11.58 1.48 2.23
N LYS A 154 -12.46 2.45 1.98
CA LYS A 154 -13.83 2.17 1.54
C LYS A 154 -13.84 1.46 0.18
N LEU A 155 -12.99 1.90 -0.75
CA LEU A 155 -12.84 1.27 -2.05
C LEU A 155 -12.29 -0.16 -1.92
N ASP A 156 -11.26 -0.38 -1.10
CA ASP A 156 -10.73 -1.72 -0.82
C ASP A 156 -11.77 -2.66 -0.22
N ALA A 157 -12.58 -2.18 0.73
CA ALA A 157 -13.66 -2.96 1.31
C ALA A 157 -14.75 -3.32 0.29
N LEU A 158 -15.09 -2.41 -0.64
CA LEU A 158 -16.03 -2.70 -1.72
C LEU A 158 -15.46 -3.71 -2.72
N GLU A 159 -14.18 -3.56 -3.10
CA GLU A 159 -13.50 -4.51 -3.98
C GLU A 159 -13.40 -5.91 -3.33
N ALA A 160 -13.12 -5.98 -2.02
CA ALA A 160 -13.07 -7.23 -1.28
C ALA A 160 -14.43 -7.94 -1.27
N LYS A 161 -15.52 -7.21 -0.96
CA LYS A 161 -16.88 -7.76 -1.02
C LYS A 161 -17.26 -8.25 -2.41
N ARG A 162 -16.86 -7.52 -3.46
CA ARG A 162 -17.09 -7.96 -4.85
C ARG A 162 -16.35 -9.27 -5.15
N ARG A 163 -15.07 -9.37 -4.77
CA ARG A 163 -14.28 -10.59 -4.96
C ARG A 163 -14.88 -11.78 -4.21
N GLU A 164 -15.37 -11.56 -2.99
CA GLU A 164 -16.06 -12.59 -2.20
C GLU A 164 -17.35 -13.06 -2.87
N GLN A 165 -18.19 -12.13 -3.34
CA GLN A 165 -19.41 -12.45 -4.07
C GLN A 165 -19.13 -13.23 -5.36
N GLU A 166 -18.16 -12.78 -6.17
CA GLU A 166 -17.74 -13.49 -7.39
C GLU A 166 -17.21 -14.90 -7.08
N ALA A 167 -16.48 -15.08 -5.97
CA ALA A 167 -16.00 -16.40 -5.55
C ALA A 167 -17.16 -17.32 -5.12
N LEU A 168 -18.14 -16.79 -4.37
CA LEU A 168 -19.34 -17.54 -3.98
C LEU A 168 -20.19 -17.94 -5.18
N ASP A 169 -20.36 -17.05 -6.16
CA ASP A 169 -21.14 -17.33 -7.37
C ASP A 169 -20.45 -18.37 -8.27
N ARG A 170 -19.12 -18.34 -8.36
CA ARG A 170 -18.34 -19.40 -9.04
C ARG A 170 -18.48 -20.74 -8.35
N ALA A 171 -18.34 -20.78 -7.02
CA ALA A 171 -18.50 -22.02 -6.24
C ALA A 171 -19.89 -22.63 -6.44
N LYS A 172 -20.96 -21.82 -6.42
CA LYS A 172 -22.33 -22.27 -6.70
C LYS A 172 -22.53 -22.77 -8.13
N ALA A 173 -21.87 -22.15 -9.11
CA ALA A 173 -21.95 -22.59 -10.50
C ALA A 173 -21.23 -23.93 -10.71
N GLU A 174 -20.07 -24.12 -10.07
CA GLU A 174 -19.32 -25.37 -10.07
C GLU A 174 -20.10 -26.51 -9.39
N GLU A 175 -20.73 -26.24 -8.25
CA GLU A 175 -21.58 -27.21 -7.53
C GLU A 175 -22.77 -27.66 -8.40
N ARG A 176 -23.48 -26.71 -9.04
CA ARG A 176 -24.59 -27.04 -9.96
C ARG A 176 -24.13 -27.87 -11.15
N MET A 177 -22.99 -27.54 -11.74
CA MET A 177 -22.42 -28.30 -12.86
C MET A 177 -22.03 -29.73 -12.44
N GLU A 178 -21.54 -29.92 -11.22
CA GLU A 178 -21.21 -31.26 -10.70
C GLU A 178 -22.48 -32.08 -10.42
N GLU A 179 -23.51 -31.48 -9.84
CA GLU A 179 -24.82 -32.11 -9.63
C GLU A 179 -25.46 -32.54 -10.96
N GLU A 180 -25.44 -31.67 -11.98
CA GLU A 180 -25.94 -31.98 -13.32
C GLU A 180 -25.17 -33.13 -13.98
N ARG A 181 -23.83 -33.14 -13.84
CA ARG A 181 -23.00 -34.26 -14.33
C ARG A 181 -23.32 -35.58 -13.64
N LYS A 182 -23.51 -35.57 -12.32
CA LYS A 182 -23.92 -36.77 -11.56
C LYS A 182 -25.30 -37.26 -11.99
N ALA A 183 -26.25 -36.35 -12.20
CA ALA A 183 -27.59 -36.68 -12.66
C ALA A 183 -27.60 -37.25 -14.10
N ALA A 184 -26.78 -36.73 -14.99
CA ALA A 184 -26.63 -37.24 -16.36
C ALA A 184 -26.03 -38.65 -16.39
N ALA A 185 -24.95 -38.89 -15.63
CA ALA A 185 -24.32 -40.21 -15.53
C ALA A 185 -25.26 -41.28 -14.96
N GLY A 186 -26.12 -40.91 -14.00
CA GLY A 186 -27.14 -41.81 -13.45
C GLY A 186 -28.20 -42.25 -14.48
N LYS A 187 -28.57 -41.37 -15.43
CA LYS A 187 -29.55 -41.68 -16.49
C LYS A 187 -28.98 -42.56 -17.60
N GLU A 188 -27.72 -42.40 -17.97
CA GLU A 188 -27.09 -43.28 -18.97
C GLU A 188 -26.89 -44.71 -18.45
N ALA A 189 -26.58 -44.86 -17.16
CA ALA A 189 -26.46 -46.18 -16.54
C ALA A 189 -27.79 -46.97 -16.53
N SER A 190 -28.95 -46.30 -16.43
CA SER A 190 -30.24 -47.01 -16.41
C SER A 190 -30.71 -47.49 -17.80
N ASN A 191 -30.23 -46.88 -18.89
CA ASN A 191 -30.62 -47.25 -20.25
C ASN A 191 -29.81 -48.42 -20.85
N SER A 192 -28.74 -48.86 -20.19
CA SER A 192 -27.90 -49.99 -20.62
C SER A 192 -28.16 -51.27 -19.82
N LEU A 193 -29.44 -51.64 -19.64
CA LEU A 193 -29.82 -52.99 -19.18
C LEU A 193 -30.37 -53.80 -20.37
N PRO A 194 -29.64 -54.82 -20.87
CA PRO A 194 -30.05 -55.57 -22.04
C PRO A 194 -31.30 -56.40 -21.73
N LYS A 195 -32.34 -56.24 -22.57
CA LYS A 195 -33.56 -57.04 -22.58
C LYS A 195 -33.21 -58.53 -22.63
N LYS A 196 -33.27 -59.21 -21.48
CA LYS A 196 -33.22 -60.67 -21.38
C LYS A 196 -34.44 -61.24 -22.10
N GLU A 197 -34.16 -62.07 -23.11
CA GLU A 197 -35.13 -62.90 -23.83
C GLU A 197 -35.99 -63.72 -22.84
N GLU A 198 -37.31 -63.45 -22.83
CA GLU A 198 -38.30 -64.33 -22.22
C GLU A 198 -38.41 -65.63 -23.04
N LYS A 199 -37.60 -66.63 -22.69
CA LYS A 199 -37.87 -68.03 -23.07
C LYS A 199 -39.12 -68.50 -22.32
N LYS A 200 -40.30 -68.28 -22.91
CA LYS A 200 -41.57 -68.88 -22.50
C LYS A 200 -41.47 -70.41 -22.59
N LYS A 201 -41.19 -71.04 -21.45
CA LYS A 201 -41.46 -72.45 -21.19
C LYS A 201 -42.96 -72.69 -21.28
N LYS A 202 -43.45 -73.21 -22.41
CA LYS A 202 -44.76 -73.89 -22.42
C LYS A 202 -44.52 -75.33 -22.01
N ALA A 203 -44.92 -75.61 -20.78
CA ALA A 203 -44.85 -76.89 -20.12
C ALA A 203 -45.78 -77.91 -20.82
N PHE A 204 -45.24 -79.11 -20.94
CA PHE A 204 -45.92 -80.37 -21.14
C PHE A 204 -47.04 -80.57 -20.10
N ALA A 205 -48.25 -80.89 -20.57
CA ALA A 205 -49.29 -81.62 -19.83
C ALA A 205 -50.22 -82.23 -20.90
N CYS A 206 -50.01 -83.48 -21.30
CA CYS A 206 -50.65 -84.69 -20.74
C CYS A 206 -52.10 -84.87 -21.23
N CYS A 207 -52.23 -85.59 -22.35
CA CYS A 207 -53.02 -86.82 -22.54
C CYS A 207 -52.85 -87.27 -24.01
#